data_AF-A0A1B1UYH9-F1
#
_entry.id   AF-A0A1B1UYH9-F1
#
_cell.length_a   1.000
_cell.length_b   1.000
_cell.length_c   1.000
_cell.angle_alpha   90.00
_cell.angle_beta   90.00
_cell.angle_gamma   90.00
#
_symmetry.space_group_name_H-M   'P 1'
#
loop_
_entity.id
_entity.type
_entity.pdbx_description
1 polymer ?
#
loop_
_entity_poly.entity_id
_entity_poly.type
_entity_poly.pdbx_seq_one_letter_code
_entity_poly.pdbx_strand_id
1 'polypeptide(L)'
;MRKQRDNHSAYAFIKRLIKQFGKPQKVITDQAPSTKVAMAKVIKAFKLKPDCHCTSKYLNNLIEQDHRHIKVRKTRYQSIQDHRHIKVRKTRYQSINTAKNTLKGIECIYALYKKNRRSLQIYGFSPCHEISIMLAS
;
A
#
# COMPACT_ATOMS: atom_id res chain seq x y z
N MET A 1 -24.61 3.29 -1.23
CA MET A 1 -25.41 2.09 -0.84
C MET A 1 -24.50 1.04 -0.22
N ARG A 2 -24.67 0.67 1.06
CA ARG A 2 -23.95 -0.48 1.63
C ARG A 2 -24.58 -1.75 1.06
N LYS A 3 -23.96 -2.31 0.02
CA LYS A 3 -24.25 -3.63 -0.56
C LYS A 3 -24.60 -4.60 0.58
N GLN A 4 -25.78 -5.20 0.50
CA GLN A 4 -26.20 -6.33 1.32
C GLN A 4 -25.01 -7.30 1.41
N ARG A 5 -24.40 -7.45 2.60
CA ARG A 5 -23.20 -8.27 2.76
C ARG A 5 -23.59 -9.70 2.41
N ASP A 6 -22.94 -10.25 1.40
CA ASP A 6 -23.31 -11.56 0.86
C ASP A 6 -22.93 -12.69 1.84
N ASN A 7 -23.95 -13.31 2.43
CA ASN A 7 -23.82 -14.46 3.33
C ASN A 7 -23.14 -15.65 2.64
N HIS A 8 -23.37 -15.82 1.33
CA HIS A 8 -22.79 -16.90 0.55
C HIS A 8 -21.27 -16.73 0.43
N SER A 9 -20.83 -15.53 0.07
CA SER A 9 -19.40 -15.18 0.01
C SER A 9 -18.69 -15.40 1.34
N ALA A 10 -19.28 -14.98 2.47
CA ALA A 10 -18.70 -15.17 3.79
C ALA A 10 -18.52 -16.67 4.13
N TYR A 11 -19.53 -17.49 3.84
CA TYR A 11 -19.46 -18.93 4.04
C TYR A 11 -18.39 -19.60 3.16
N ALA A 12 -18.36 -19.29 1.87
CA ALA A 12 -17.39 -19.85 0.93
C ALA A 12 -15.95 -19.52 1.34
N PHE A 13 -15.72 -18.27 1.79
CA PHE A 13 -14.42 -17.82 2.27
C PHE A 13 -13.95 -18.62 3.50
N ILE A 14 -14.76 -18.72 4.54
CA ILE A 14 -14.41 -19.43 5.78
C ILE A 14 -14.24 -20.93 5.52
N LYS A 15 -15.12 -21.52 4.70
CA LYS A 15 -15.02 -22.92 4.26
C LYS A 15 -13.68 -23.21 3.58
N ARG A 16 -13.21 -22.30 2.71
CA ARG A 16 -11.92 -22.43 2.04
C ARG A 16 -10.75 -22.40 3.03
N LEU A 17 -10.79 -21.51 4.02
CA LEU A 17 -9.74 -21.43 5.04
C LEU A 17 -9.63 -22.71 5.86
N ILE A 18 -10.75 -23.28 6.29
CA ILE A 18 -10.75 -24.53 7.08
C ILE A 18 -10.25 -25.71 6.25
N LYS A 19 -10.56 -25.75 4.95
CA LYS A 19 -10.01 -26.78 4.05
C LYS A 19 -8.50 -26.65 3.88
N GLN A 20 -7.98 -25.42 3.79
CA GLN A 20 -6.57 -25.16 3.53
C GLN A 20 -5.70 -25.33 4.78
N PHE A 21 -6.17 -24.84 5.93
CA PHE A 21 -5.38 -24.79 7.17
C PHE A 21 -5.83 -25.83 8.21
N GLY A 22 -6.85 -26.63 7.90
CA GLY A 22 -7.42 -27.62 8.82
C GLY A 22 -8.44 -27.04 9.80
N LYS A 23 -8.84 -27.85 10.78
CA LYS A 23 -9.86 -27.48 11.76
C LYS A 23 -9.31 -26.47 12.77
N PRO A 24 -9.92 -25.28 12.90
CA PRO A 24 -9.47 -24.29 13.87
C PRO A 24 -9.91 -24.65 15.29
N GLN A 25 -9.07 -24.32 16.27
CA GLN A 25 -9.47 -24.38 17.69
C GLN A 25 -10.39 -23.21 18.05
N LYS A 26 -10.08 -22.00 17.56
CA LYS A 26 -10.85 -20.78 17.79
C LYS A 26 -10.85 -19.89 16.56
N VAL A 27 -11.98 -19.26 16.28
CA VAL A 27 -12.20 -18.36 15.15
C VAL A 27 -12.75 -17.05 15.70
N ILE A 28 -12.03 -15.96 15.42
CA ILE A 28 -12.43 -14.60 15.78
C ILE A 28 -12.97 -13.93 14.53
N THR A 29 -14.18 -13.37 14.60
CA THR A 29 -14.76 -12.59 13.50
C THR A 29 -15.30 -11.24 13.97
N ASP A 30 -15.54 -10.37 12.99
CA ASP A 30 -16.32 -9.15 13.19
C ASP A 30 -17.75 -9.44 13.65
N GLN A 31 -18.43 -8.40 14.14
CA GLN A 31 -19.84 -8.50 14.56
C GLN A 31 -20.82 -8.42 13.38
N ALA A 32 -20.38 -8.67 12.15
CA ALA A 32 -21.25 -8.59 10.99
C ALA A 32 -22.33 -9.70 11.01
N PRO A 33 -23.59 -9.39 10.61
CA PRO A 33 -24.64 -10.41 10.53
C PRO A 33 -24.28 -11.57 9.59
N SER A 34 -23.60 -11.28 8.48
CA SER A 34 -23.21 -12.27 7.48
C SER A 34 -22.16 -13.27 7.98
N THR A 35 -21.21 -12.83 8.81
CA THR A 35 -20.18 -13.71 9.38
C THR A 35 -20.78 -14.61 10.46
N LYS A 36 -21.74 -14.10 11.27
CA LYS A 36 -22.50 -14.94 12.22
C LYS A 36 -23.24 -16.08 11.51
N VAL A 37 -23.99 -15.78 10.44
CA VAL A 37 -24.71 -16.80 9.66
C VAL A 37 -23.75 -17.80 9.01
N ALA A 38 -22.64 -17.32 8.45
CA ALA A 38 -21.62 -18.18 7.85
C ALA A 38 -20.97 -19.12 8.87
N MET A 39 -20.63 -18.62 10.06
CA MET A 39 -20.03 -19.42 11.13
C MET A 39 -20.97 -20.50 11.64
N ALA A 40 -22.25 -20.19 11.84
CA ALA A 40 -23.24 -21.21 12.22
C ALA A 40 -23.31 -22.36 11.20
N LYS A 41 -23.30 -22.03 9.90
CA LYS A 41 -23.26 -23.04 8.83
C LYS A 41 -21.99 -23.87 8.84
N VAL A 42 -20.83 -23.22 9.06
CA VAL A 42 -19.52 -23.88 9.10
C VAL A 42 -19.38 -24.81 10.31
N ILE A 43 -19.82 -24.38 11.49
CA ILE A 43 -19.78 -25.20 12.72
C ILE A 43 -20.55 -26.49 12.49
N LYS A 44 -21.75 -26.41 11.91
CA LYS A 44 -22.55 -27.58 11.54
C LYS A 44 -21.88 -28.45 10.48
N ALA A 45 -21.36 -27.85 9.41
CA ALA A 45 -20.77 -28.58 8.28
C ALA A 45 -19.49 -29.33 8.64
N PHE A 46 -18.64 -28.76 9.49
CA PHE A 46 -17.34 -29.33 9.85
C PHE A 46 -17.30 -30.02 11.23
N LYS A 47 -18.47 -30.10 11.91
CA LYS A 47 -18.61 -30.62 13.28
C LYS A 47 -17.59 -29.97 14.23
N LEU A 48 -17.53 -28.64 14.20
CA LEU A 48 -16.65 -27.88 15.10
C LEU A 48 -17.30 -27.75 16.47
N LYS A 49 -16.50 -27.41 17.49
CA LYS A 49 -17.05 -27.16 18.82
C LYS A 49 -17.91 -25.89 18.81
N PRO A 50 -19.06 -25.85 19.51
CA PRO A 50 -19.94 -24.68 19.52
C PRO A 50 -19.27 -23.40 20.06
N ASP A 51 -18.31 -23.55 20.97
CA ASP A 51 -17.52 -22.48 21.60
C ASP A 51 -16.32 -22.02 20.75
N CYS A 52 -16.12 -22.60 19.56
CA CYS A 52 -14.99 -22.28 18.70
C CYS A 52 -15.11 -20.89 18.05
N HIS A 53 -16.25 -20.21 18.18
CA HIS A 53 -16.49 -18.90 17.57
C HIS A 53 -16.62 -17.82 18.64
N CYS A 54 -15.93 -16.70 18.44
CA CYS A 54 -16.08 -15.53 19.28
C CYS A 54 -16.06 -14.24 18.47
N THR A 55 -16.79 -13.24 18.96
CA THR A 55 -16.73 -11.87 18.46
C THR A 55 -16.17 -10.97 19.55
N SER A 56 -14.98 -10.40 19.34
CA SER A 56 -14.34 -9.50 20.30
C SER A 56 -13.95 -8.20 19.60
N LYS A 57 -14.46 -7.06 20.09
CA LYS A 57 -14.14 -5.74 19.55
C LYS A 57 -12.63 -5.48 19.57
N TYR A 58 -11.97 -5.81 20.68
CA TYR A 58 -10.53 -5.61 20.83
C TYR A 58 -9.72 -6.44 19.83
N LEU A 59 -10.03 -7.74 19.70
CA LEU A 59 -9.31 -8.61 18.76
C LEU A 59 -9.59 -8.24 17.31
N ASN A 60 -10.81 -7.77 17.01
CA ASN A 60 -11.12 -7.23 15.69
C ASN A 60 -10.30 -5.97 15.39
N ASN A 61 -10.12 -5.06 16.36
CA ASN A 61 -9.27 -3.89 16.18
C ASN A 61 -7.79 -4.27 15.91
N LEU A 62 -7.27 -5.32 16.56
CA LEU A 62 -5.92 -5.82 16.30
C LEU A 62 -5.77 -6.34 14.86
N ILE A 63 -6.76 -7.13 14.39
CA ILE A 63 -6.79 -7.64 13.00
C ILE A 63 -6.93 -6.48 12.00
N GLU A 64 -7.78 -5.49 12.28
CA GLU A 64 -7.93 -4.28 11.45
C GLU A 64 -6.66 -3.43 11.40
N GLN A 65 -5.90 -3.38 12.50
CA GLN A 65 -4.60 -2.71 12.52
C GLN A 65 -3.58 -3.43 11.64
N ASP A 66 -3.51 -4.76 11.71
CA ASP A 66 -2.62 -5.54 10.84
C ASP A 66 -3.01 -5.38 9.35
N HIS A 67 -4.32 -5.34 9.07
CA HIS A 67 -4.84 -5.07 7.74
C HIS A 67 -4.41 -3.71 7.16
N ARG A 68 -4.12 -2.69 7.99
CA ARG A 68 -3.58 -1.41 7.48
C ARG A 68 -2.25 -1.61 6.79
N HIS A 69 -1.35 -2.41 7.36
CA HIS A 69 -0.06 -2.69 6.75
C HIS A 69 -0.20 -3.48 5.45
N ILE A 70 -1.11 -4.46 5.42
CA ILE A 70 -1.41 -5.23 4.20
C ILE A 70 -2.05 -4.36 3.12
N LYS A 71 -3.01 -3.50 3.47
CA LYS A 71 -3.63 -2.56 2.51
C LYS A 71 -2.60 -1.58 1.95
N VAL A 72 -1.74 -1.00 2.80
CA VAL A 72 -0.65 -0.11 2.34
C VAL A 72 0.28 -0.85 1.39
N ARG A 73 0.68 -2.09 1.71
CA ARG A 73 1.49 -2.92 0.80
C ARG A 73 0.74 -3.21 -0.50
N LYS A 74 -0.52 -3.63 -0.45
CA LYS A 74 -1.34 -3.91 -1.63
C LYS A 74 -1.53 -2.68 -2.51
N THR A 75 -1.76 -1.50 -1.93
CA THR A 75 -1.85 -0.23 -2.68
C THR A 75 -0.50 0.12 -3.32
N ARG A 76 0.62 -0.07 -2.61
CA ARG A 76 1.96 0.11 -3.20
C ARG A 76 2.21 -0.87 -4.35
N TYR A 77 1.89 -2.15 -4.17
CA TYR A 77 2.04 -3.17 -5.21
C TYR A 77 1.11 -2.92 -6.41
N GLN A 78 -0.15 -2.57 -6.17
CA GLN A 78 -1.11 -2.22 -7.23
C GLN A 78 -0.65 -0.95 -7.97
N SER A 79 -0.14 0.07 -7.26
CA SER A 79 0.47 1.23 -7.92
C SER A 79 1.67 0.85 -8.78
N ILE A 80 2.47 -0.15 -8.37
CA ILE A 80 3.61 -0.65 -9.15
C ILE A 80 3.15 -1.46 -10.38
N GLN A 81 2.04 -2.21 -10.28
CA GLN A 81 1.47 -2.97 -11.40
C GLN A 81 0.73 -2.07 -12.40
N ASP A 82 -0.04 -1.09 -11.92
CA ASP A 82 -0.70 -0.09 -12.77
C ASP A 82 0.34 0.81 -13.47
N HIS A 83 1.49 1.06 -12.84
CA HIS A 83 2.64 1.72 -13.45
C HIS A 83 3.33 0.91 -14.56
N ARG A 84 3.05 -0.38 -14.69
CA ARG A 84 3.55 -1.19 -15.81
C ARG A 84 2.73 -0.98 -17.09
N HIS A 85 1.50 -0.47 -17.00
CA HIS A 85 0.68 -0.18 -18.18
C HIS A 85 0.38 1.31 -18.42
N ILE A 86 0.20 2.18 -17.41
CA ILE A 86 0.03 3.64 -17.65
C ILE A 86 0.58 4.46 -16.47
N LYS A 87 1.53 5.37 -16.76
CA LYS A 87 2.02 6.48 -15.91
C LYS A 87 2.70 6.10 -14.59
N VAL A 88 4.03 6.02 -14.66
CA VAL A 88 4.96 6.64 -13.69
C VAL A 88 4.25 7.74 -12.88
N ARG A 89 4.13 7.52 -11.56
CA ARG A 89 3.97 8.54 -10.51
C ARG A 89 3.82 9.98 -11.07
N LYS A 90 2.59 10.48 -11.23
CA LYS A 90 2.35 11.93 -11.18
C LYS A 90 2.49 12.39 -9.72
N THR A 91 3.67 12.20 -9.14
CA THR A 91 4.04 12.83 -7.89
C THR A 91 4.63 14.19 -8.25
N ARG A 92 3.78 15.23 -8.21
CA ARG A 92 4.12 16.66 -8.30
C ARG A 92 4.47 17.29 -9.66
N TYR A 93 4.55 16.53 -10.76
CA TYR A 93 4.83 17.11 -12.09
C TYR A 93 3.66 16.90 -13.05
N GLN A 94 3.31 17.94 -13.82
CA GLN A 94 2.16 17.93 -14.72
C GLN A 94 2.31 16.92 -15.87
N SER A 95 3.54 16.67 -16.33
CA SER A 95 3.88 15.71 -17.38
C SER A 95 5.20 14.95 -17.09
N ILE A 96 5.42 13.84 -17.79
CA ILE A 96 6.67 13.07 -17.73
C ILE A 96 7.85 13.92 -18.24
N ASN A 97 7.63 14.75 -19.26
CA ASN A 97 8.67 15.62 -19.80
C ASN A 97 9.09 16.69 -18.77
N THR A 98 8.12 17.25 -18.04
CA THR A 98 8.39 18.21 -16.96
C THR A 98 9.21 17.58 -15.83
N ALA A 99 8.87 16.36 -15.43
CA ALA A 99 9.63 15.62 -14.42
C ALA A 99 11.06 15.32 -14.90
N LYS A 100 11.22 14.85 -16.14
CA LYS A 100 12.52 14.58 -16.76
C LYS A 100 13.41 15.82 -16.82
N ASN A 101 12.86 16.96 -17.25
CA ASN A 101 13.61 18.21 -17.34
C ASN A 101 14.01 18.73 -15.95
N THR A 102 13.13 18.60 -14.96
CA THR A 102 13.45 19.03 -13.58
C THR A 102 14.55 18.17 -12.96
N LEU A 103 14.52 16.85 -13.17
CA LEU A 103 15.57 15.94 -12.69
C LEU A 103 16.92 16.26 -13.34
N LYS A 104 16.94 16.49 -14.67
CA LYS A 104 18.16 16.93 -15.37
C LYS A 104 18.73 18.24 -14.81
N GLY A 105 17.87 19.20 -14.48
CA GLY A 105 18.28 20.47 -13.87
C GLY A 105 18.93 20.28 -12.49
N ILE A 106 18.33 19.44 -11.64
CA ILE A 106 18.88 19.11 -10.31
C ILE A 106 20.24 18.42 -10.43
N GLU A 107 20.36 17.45 -11.35
CA GLU A 107 21.63 16.75 -11.61
C GLU A 107 22.71 17.71 -12.11
N CYS A 108 22.36 18.67 -12.99
CA CYS A 108 23.28 19.69 -13.47
C CYS A 108 23.80 20.58 -12.32
N ILE A 109 22.90 21.10 -11.48
CA ILE A 109 23.28 21.91 -10.31
C ILE A 109 24.18 21.11 -9.35
N TYR A 110 23.85 19.85 -9.12
CA TYR A 110 24.65 18.98 -8.25
C TYR A 110 26.04 18.71 -8.82
N ALA A 111 26.15 18.52 -10.15
CA ALA A 111 27.43 18.35 -10.83
C ALA A 111 28.31 19.61 -10.74
N LEU A 112 27.72 20.79 -10.92
CA LEU A 112 28.40 22.08 -10.74
C LEU A 112 28.91 22.26 -9.31
N TYR A 113 28.05 22.01 -8.32
CA TYR A 113 28.43 22.06 -6.91
C TYR A 113 29.61 21.11 -6.60
N LYS A 114 29.58 19.88 -7.13
CA LYS A 114 30.66 18.90 -6.92
C LYS A 114 31.97 19.32 -7.60
N LYS A 115 31.90 19.95 -8.79
CA LYS A 115 33.07 20.48 -9.49
C LYS A 115 33.71 21.61 -8.70
N ASN A 116 32.92 22.58 -8.23
CA ASN A 116 33.40 23.70 -7.43
C ASN A 116 33.96 23.30 -6.06
N ARG A 117 33.37 22.30 -5.42
CA ARG A 117 33.94 21.72 -4.19
C ARG A 117 35.32 21.10 -4.41
N ARG A 118 35.56 20.48 -5.58
CA ARG A 118 36.87 19.93 -5.95
C ARG A 118 37.92 21.00 -6.26
N SER A 119 37.50 22.16 -6.78
CA SER A 119 38.37 23.31 -7.01
C SER A 119 38.55 24.22 -5.78
N LEU A 120 38.05 23.80 -4.59
CA LEU A 120 38.19 24.49 -3.29
C LEU A 120 37.60 25.92 -3.20
N GLN A 121 36.87 26.38 -4.23
CA GLN A 121 36.12 27.65 -4.20
C GLN A 121 34.73 27.45 -3.59
N ILE A 122 34.69 27.26 -2.27
CA ILE A 122 33.43 27.04 -1.53
C ILE A 122 32.76 28.34 -1.07
N TYR A 123 33.46 29.47 -1.09
CA TYR A 123 32.90 30.79 -0.79
C TYR A 123 32.53 31.52 -2.09
N GLY A 124 31.27 31.94 -2.21
CA GLY A 124 30.76 32.69 -3.37
C GLY A 124 30.04 31.88 -4.45
N PHE A 125 29.90 30.55 -4.27
CA PHE A 125 29.16 29.70 -5.21
C PHE A 125 27.66 30.05 -5.23
N SER A 126 27.15 30.47 -6.39
CA SER A 126 25.73 30.67 -6.65
C SER A 126 25.31 29.89 -7.89
N PRO A 127 24.45 28.86 -7.75
CA PRO A 127 23.95 28.08 -8.90
C PRO A 127 23.36 28.96 -10.01
N CYS A 128 22.66 30.03 -9.64
CA CYS A 128 22.04 30.94 -10.61
C CYS A 128 23.11 31.68 -11.44
N HIS A 129 24.18 32.16 -10.79
CA HIS A 129 25.24 32.90 -11.47
C HIS A 129 26.03 31.99 -12.43
N GLU A 130 26.36 30.77 -12.00
CA GLU A 130 27.07 29.82 -12.87
C GLU A 130 26.24 29.37 -14.06
N ILE A 131 24.94 29.12 -13.85
CA ILE A 131 24.02 28.80 -14.95
C ILE A 131 23.92 29.99 -15.91
N SER A 132 23.86 31.22 -15.41
CA SER A 132 23.85 32.42 -16.27
C SER A 132 25.13 32.56 -17.09
N ILE A 133 26.31 32.29 -16.52
CA ILE A 133 27.58 32.27 -17.28
C ILE A 133 27.53 31.19 -18.37
N MET A 134 27.10 29.96 -18.03
CA MET A 134 27.00 28.86 -18.99
C MET A 134 26.02 29.12 -20.14
N LEU A 135 24.94 29.86 -19.89
CA LEU A 135 23.94 30.21 -20.92
C LEU A 135 24.33 31.44 -21.75
N ALA A 136 25.28 32.25 -21.27
CA ALA A 136 25.81 33.43 -21.96
C ALA A 136 27.09 33.15 -22.77
N SER A 137 27.64 31.93 -22.66
CA SER A 137 28.82 31.43 -23.38
C SER A 137 28.41 30.69 -24.64
#